data_AF-A0A1Y1YT45-F1
#
_entry.id   AF-A0A1Y1YT45-F1
#
_cell.length_a   1.000
_cell.length_b   1.000
_cell.length_c   1.000
_cell.angle_alpha   90.00
_cell.angle_beta   90.00
_cell.angle_gamma   90.00
#
_symmetry.space_group_name_H-M   'P 1'
#
loop_
_entity.id
_entity.type
_entity.pdbx_description
1 polymer ?
#
loop_
_entity_poly.entity_id
_entity_poly.type
_entity_poly.pdbx_seq_one_letter_code
_entity_poly.pdbx_strand_id
1 'polypeptide(L)'
;MPSRAAVITALAITLVGSLYLLYTPSSATFHMSTSGSAPSGGIPGLEFKLSQISKDPPSVLVTLKNTHPSTTFTVLKWSTPLDPNALNLGVFKLTDVDSKEEITIDRLMINRMMPPSRDDLQEISPGTEHATEVVFDRPWMHSKKPAKYQVKAEGEFKAVWEKPAGEITAKELEELFGGGSALNNRQFETEEVVVAVE
;
A
#
# COMPACT_ATOMS: atom_id res chain seq x y z
N MET A 1 66.50 38.10 2.93
CA MET A 1 65.52 38.42 3.99
C MET A 1 64.18 38.72 3.33
N PRO A 2 63.17 37.84 3.39
CA PRO A 2 61.86 38.17 2.82
C PRO A 2 61.21 39.29 3.65
N SER A 3 60.71 40.30 2.95
CA SER A 3 60.10 41.49 3.53
C SER A 3 58.84 41.12 4.33
N ARG A 4 58.63 41.79 5.47
CA ARG A 4 57.54 41.55 6.42
C ARG A 4 56.14 41.48 5.78
N ALA A 5 55.95 42.11 4.62
CA ALA A 5 54.72 42.07 3.84
C ALA A 5 54.38 40.67 3.28
N ALA A 6 55.39 39.86 2.90
CA ALA A 6 55.16 38.53 2.34
C ALA A 6 54.71 37.50 3.38
N VAL A 7 55.07 37.70 4.65
CA VAL A 7 54.68 36.80 5.75
C VAL A 7 53.21 37.04 6.15
N ILE A 8 52.74 38.29 6.05
CA ILE A 8 51.37 38.66 6.46
C ILE A 8 50.33 38.17 5.44
N THR A 9 50.61 38.26 4.14
CA THR A 9 49.71 37.73 3.10
C THR A 9 49.62 36.21 3.12
N ALA A 10 50.71 35.50 3.43
CA ALA A 10 50.68 34.05 3.59
C ALA A 10 49.78 33.60 4.75
N LEU A 11 49.82 34.31 5.89
CA LEU A 11 48.97 33.99 7.05
C LEU A 11 47.48 34.24 6.78
N ALA A 12 47.13 35.32 6.06
CA ALA A 12 45.73 35.63 5.76
C ALA A 12 45.07 34.61 4.81
N ILE A 13 45.79 34.13 3.79
CA ILE A 13 45.28 33.13 2.84
C ILE A 13 45.09 31.77 3.52
N THR A 14 45.98 31.41 4.44
CA THR A 14 45.88 30.14 5.18
C THR A 14 44.68 30.14 6.13
N LEU A 15 44.38 31.27 6.78
CA LEU A 15 43.25 31.37 7.71
C LEU A 15 41.90 31.26 6.97
N VAL A 16 41.75 31.93 5.82
CA VAL A 16 40.52 31.89 5.01
C VAL A 16 40.31 30.52 4.36
N GLY A 17 41.38 29.87 3.86
CA GLY A 17 41.30 28.51 3.31
C GLY A 17 40.92 27.46 4.36
N SER A 18 41.41 27.59 5.59
CA SER A 18 41.01 26.70 6.70
C SER A 18 39.56 26.89 7.12
N LEU A 19 39.03 28.12 7.05
CA LEU A 19 37.64 28.40 7.39
C LEU A 19 36.67 27.84 6.34
N TYR A 20 37.06 27.82 5.06
CA TYR A 20 36.27 27.22 3.99
C TYR A 20 36.17 25.69 4.09
N LEU A 21 37.22 25.00 4.56
CA LEU A 21 37.18 23.55 4.78
C LEU A 21 36.36 23.16 6.02
N LEU A 22 36.20 24.05 7.00
CA LEU A 22 35.37 23.82 8.18
C LEU A 22 33.88 24.14 7.96
N TYR A 23 33.57 24.98 6.95
CA TYR A 23 32.21 25.41 6.62
C TYR A 23 31.66 24.80 5.32
N THR A 24 32.31 23.79 4.74
CA THR A 24 31.64 22.98 3.71
C THR A 24 30.46 22.26 4.37
N PRO A 25 29.21 22.56 3.99
CA PRO A 25 28.09 21.73 4.41
C PRO A 25 28.42 20.33 3.91
N SER A 26 28.63 19.41 4.84
CA SER A 26 28.66 18.00 4.49
C SER A 26 27.29 17.73 3.90
N SER A 27 27.21 17.61 2.57
CA SER A 27 26.08 16.99 1.93
C SER A 27 26.05 15.59 2.50
N ALA A 28 25.24 15.40 3.55
CA ALA A 28 24.88 14.08 4.00
C ALA A 28 24.21 13.46 2.78
N THR A 29 24.96 12.66 2.04
CA THR A 29 24.40 11.65 1.17
C THR A 29 23.69 10.72 2.14
N PHE A 30 22.44 11.07 2.46
CA PHE A 30 21.49 10.12 2.97
C PHE A 30 21.33 9.11 1.85
N HIS A 31 22.16 8.08 1.93
CA HIS A 31 21.82 6.81 1.32
C HIS A 31 20.53 6.40 2.05
N MET A 32 19.39 6.84 1.52
CA MET A 32 18.13 6.16 1.77
C MET A 32 18.40 4.75 1.24
N SER A 33 18.79 3.85 2.13
CA SER A 33 18.31 2.49 1.99
C SER A 33 16.81 2.67 1.87
N THR A 34 16.27 2.43 0.67
CA THR A 34 14.86 2.12 0.50
C THR A 34 14.64 0.80 1.25
N SER A 35 14.67 0.88 2.57
CA SER A 35 13.89 0.00 3.41
C SER A 35 12.48 0.24 2.91
N GLY A 36 11.95 -0.73 2.16
CA GLY A 36 10.55 -0.71 1.75
C GLY A 36 9.75 -0.25 2.95
N SER A 37 9.02 0.84 2.77
CA SER A 37 8.14 1.42 3.76
C SER A 37 7.13 0.33 4.10
N ALA A 38 7.44 -0.58 5.00
CA ALA A 38 6.42 -1.35 5.67
C ALA A 38 5.58 -0.27 6.36
N PRO A 39 4.30 -0.08 5.97
CA PRO A 39 3.47 0.90 6.66
C PRO A 39 3.52 0.53 8.13
N SER A 40 3.82 1.49 9.01
CA SER A 40 3.99 1.28 10.45
C SER A 40 2.70 0.82 11.17
N GLY A 41 1.67 0.40 10.41
CA GLY A 41 0.43 -0.19 10.86
C GLY A 41 -0.03 -1.43 10.06
N GLY A 42 0.79 -1.99 9.18
CA GLY A 42 0.45 -3.20 8.41
C GLY A 42 0.41 -4.49 9.22
N ILE A 43 -0.02 -5.60 8.62
CA ILE A 43 0.12 -6.94 9.18
C ILE A 43 1.41 -7.57 8.62
N PRO A 44 2.45 -7.81 9.43
CA PRO A 44 3.65 -8.47 8.96
C PRO A 44 3.34 -9.84 8.36
N GLY A 45 3.82 -10.09 7.14
CA GLY A 45 3.57 -11.35 6.47
C GLY A 45 2.30 -11.39 5.61
N LEU A 46 1.48 -10.32 5.57
CA LEU A 46 0.37 -10.22 4.62
C LEU A 46 0.61 -9.09 3.63
N GLU A 47 0.53 -9.43 2.34
CA GLU A 47 0.82 -8.49 1.25
C GLU A 47 -0.22 -8.64 0.13
N PHE A 48 -0.74 -7.51 -0.35
CA PHE A 48 -1.55 -7.47 -1.56
C PHE A 48 -0.68 -7.17 -2.78
N LYS A 49 -0.98 -7.83 -3.90
CA LYS A 49 -0.39 -7.57 -5.22
C LYS A 49 -1.47 -7.40 -6.27
N LEU A 50 -1.24 -6.48 -7.19
CA LEU A 50 -2.12 -6.21 -8.32
C LEU A 50 -1.40 -6.58 -9.62
N SER A 51 -2.10 -7.25 -10.52
CA SER A 51 -1.59 -7.53 -11.86
C SER A 51 -2.72 -7.48 -12.88
N GLN A 52 -2.53 -6.78 -14.00
CA GLN A 52 -3.54 -6.77 -15.05
C GLN A 52 -3.58 -8.12 -15.78
N ILE A 53 -4.78 -8.68 -15.98
CA ILE A 53 -4.99 -9.97 -16.66
C ILE A 53 -5.85 -9.86 -17.93
N SER A 54 -6.60 -8.77 -18.10
CA SER A 54 -7.35 -8.48 -19.33
C SER A 54 -7.40 -6.97 -19.57
N LYS A 55 -7.56 -6.57 -20.84
CA LYS A 55 -7.72 -5.17 -21.26
C LYS A 55 -9.13 -4.83 -21.76
N ASP A 56 -9.91 -5.84 -22.15
CA ASP A 56 -11.30 -5.69 -22.57
C ASP A 56 -12.15 -6.95 -22.22
N PRO A 57 -13.07 -6.87 -21.25
CA PRO A 57 -13.14 -5.78 -20.26
C PRO A 57 -11.82 -5.74 -19.46
N PRO A 58 -11.36 -4.55 -19.02
CA PRO A 58 -10.12 -4.45 -18.28
C PRO A 58 -10.28 -5.13 -16.91
N SER A 59 -9.38 -6.06 -16.59
CA SER A 59 -9.43 -6.86 -15.37
C SER A 59 -8.09 -6.88 -14.67
N VAL A 60 -8.11 -6.78 -13.34
CA VAL A 60 -6.94 -6.89 -12.47
C VAL A 60 -7.12 -8.10 -11.56
N LEU A 61 -6.09 -8.94 -11.50
CA LEU A 61 -5.96 -10.00 -10.51
C LEU A 61 -5.37 -9.40 -9.23
N VAL A 62 -6.17 -9.45 -8.17
CA VAL A 62 -5.79 -9.08 -6.81
C VAL A 62 -5.31 -10.35 -6.11
N THR A 63 -4.07 -10.37 -5.65
CA THR A 63 -3.49 -11.50 -4.92
C THR A 63 -3.18 -11.08 -3.49
N LEU A 64 -3.76 -11.76 -2.50
CA LEU A 64 -3.37 -11.66 -1.10
C LEU A 64 -2.44 -12.82 -0.76
N LYS A 65 -1.19 -12.50 -0.40
CA LYS A 65 -0.16 -13.49 -0.10
C LYS A 65 0.17 -13.50 1.39
N ASN A 66 0.32 -14.69 1.94
CA ASN A 66 0.87 -14.90 3.27
C ASN A 66 2.35 -15.31 3.18
N THR A 67 3.26 -14.38 3.49
CA THR A 67 4.71 -14.59 3.54
C THR A 67 5.21 -14.99 4.93
N HIS A 68 4.32 -15.12 5.93
CA HIS A 68 4.69 -15.60 7.26
C HIS A 68 5.07 -17.10 7.22
N PRO A 69 6.15 -17.53 7.90
CA PRO A 69 6.65 -18.90 7.79
C PRO A 69 5.74 -19.97 8.40
N SER A 70 4.91 -19.62 9.39
CA SER A 70 4.17 -20.60 10.19
C SER A 70 2.78 -20.17 10.65
N THR A 71 2.34 -18.94 10.37
CA THR A 71 1.08 -18.40 10.89
C THR A 71 0.06 -18.40 9.77
N THR A 72 -1.06 -19.10 9.97
CA THR A 72 -2.24 -18.94 9.12
C THR A 72 -2.92 -17.64 9.50
N PHE A 73 -3.30 -16.84 8.50
CA PHE A 73 -4.14 -15.68 8.73
C PHE A 73 -5.54 -15.93 8.18
N THR A 74 -6.54 -15.41 8.89
CA THR A 74 -7.88 -15.24 8.35
C THR A 74 -8.21 -13.77 8.32
N VAL A 75 -8.64 -13.27 7.18
CA VAL A 75 -8.93 -11.85 6.95
C VAL A 75 -10.43 -11.67 6.71
N LEU A 76 -11.04 -10.67 7.34
CA LEU A 76 -12.37 -10.22 6.94
C LEU A 76 -12.26 -9.44 5.62
N LYS A 77 -12.93 -9.91 4.56
CA LYS A 77 -12.82 -9.33 3.21
C LYS A 77 -13.36 -7.91 3.11
N TRP A 78 -14.24 -7.48 4.03
CA TRP A 78 -14.91 -6.19 3.95
C TRP A 78 -13.94 -5.01 3.88
N SER A 79 -14.23 -4.08 2.97
CA SER A 79 -13.39 -2.88 2.73
C SER A 79 -11.94 -3.19 2.32
N THR A 80 -11.68 -4.39 1.81
CA THR A 80 -10.39 -4.78 1.20
C THR A 80 -10.56 -4.97 -0.32
N PRO A 81 -9.47 -5.15 -1.09
CA PRO A 81 -9.55 -5.54 -2.49
C PRO A 81 -10.27 -6.87 -2.76
N LEU A 82 -10.45 -7.71 -1.74
CA LEU A 82 -11.20 -8.97 -1.81
C LEU A 82 -12.71 -8.78 -1.59
N ASP A 83 -13.15 -7.57 -1.23
CA ASP A 83 -14.57 -7.25 -1.10
C ASP A 83 -15.22 -7.26 -2.49
N PRO A 84 -16.33 -7.99 -2.72
CA PRO A 84 -17.07 -7.93 -3.98
C PRO A 84 -17.49 -6.51 -4.39
N ASN A 85 -17.60 -5.60 -3.41
CA ASN A 85 -17.93 -4.19 -3.64
C ASN A 85 -16.71 -3.25 -3.60
N ALA A 86 -15.48 -3.76 -3.61
CA ALA A 86 -14.25 -2.96 -3.42
C ALA A 86 -14.15 -1.72 -4.33
N LEU A 87 -14.54 -1.87 -5.60
CA LEU A 87 -14.58 -0.76 -6.57
C LEU A 87 -15.52 0.38 -6.18
N ASN A 88 -16.57 0.08 -5.40
CA ASN A 88 -17.57 1.07 -4.96
C ASN A 88 -17.25 1.62 -3.56
N LEU A 89 -16.27 1.05 -2.85
CA LEU A 89 -15.92 1.45 -1.49
C LEU A 89 -14.73 2.42 -1.43
N GLY A 90 -14.15 2.74 -2.59
CA GLY A 90 -12.99 3.62 -2.70
C GLY A 90 -11.67 2.99 -2.22
N VAL A 91 -11.61 1.66 -2.20
CA VAL A 91 -10.41 0.86 -1.92
C VAL A 91 -9.37 1.05 -3.03
N PHE A 92 -9.82 1.07 -4.28
CA PHE A 92 -8.96 1.33 -5.42
C PHE A 92 -8.86 2.84 -5.68
N LYS A 93 -7.63 3.33 -5.83
CA LYS A 93 -7.31 4.67 -6.31
C LYS A 93 -6.86 4.57 -7.74
N LEU A 94 -7.34 5.48 -8.58
CA LEU A 94 -7.02 5.52 -9.99
C LEU A 94 -6.58 6.91 -10.40
N THR A 95 -5.50 6.97 -11.16
CA THR A 95 -4.99 8.20 -11.74
C THR A 95 -4.83 7.99 -13.25
N ASP A 96 -5.41 8.87 -14.07
CA ASP A 96 -5.19 8.83 -15.51
C ASP A 96 -3.71 9.11 -15.81
N VAL A 97 -3.07 8.24 -16.60
CA VAL A 97 -1.64 8.33 -16.85
C VAL A 97 -1.29 9.54 -17.72
N ASP A 98 -2.17 9.95 -18.62
CA ASP A 98 -1.95 11.04 -19.57
C ASP A 98 -2.21 12.41 -18.92
N SER A 99 -3.35 12.57 -18.26
CA SER A 99 -3.72 13.86 -17.64
C SER A 99 -3.13 14.04 -16.24
N LYS A 100 -2.69 12.95 -15.59
CA LYS A 100 -2.27 12.92 -14.18
C LYS A 100 -3.39 13.30 -13.19
N GLU A 101 -4.64 13.24 -13.63
CA GLU A 101 -5.79 13.54 -12.78
C GLU A 101 -6.27 12.27 -12.06
N GLU A 102 -6.56 12.40 -10.76
CA GLU A 102 -7.18 11.33 -9.98
C GLU A 102 -8.65 11.17 -10.41
N ILE A 103 -9.04 9.94 -10.72
CA ILE A 103 -10.41 9.62 -11.06
C ILE A 103 -11.24 9.59 -9.79
N THR A 104 -12.17 10.53 -9.66
CA THR A 104 -13.10 10.55 -8.54
C THR A 104 -14.14 9.45 -8.70
N ILE A 105 -14.11 8.47 -7.80
CA ILE A 105 -15.11 7.41 -7.72
C ILE A 105 -16.05 7.74 -6.57
N ASP A 106 -17.34 7.88 -6.87
CA ASP A 106 -18.37 8.03 -5.86
C ASP A 106 -18.43 6.77 -4.98
N ARG A 107 -18.22 6.97 -3.68
CA ARG A 107 -18.19 5.87 -2.71
C ARG A 107 -19.58 5.57 -2.20
N LEU A 108 -19.95 4.29 -2.24
CA LEU A 108 -21.17 3.80 -1.62
C LEU A 108 -20.94 3.52 -0.14
N MET A 109 -21.89 3.95 0.69
CA MET A 109 -21.96 3.53 2.09
C MET A 109 -22.77 2.23 2.17
N ILE A 110 -22.11 1.11 2.40
CA ILE A 110 -22.75 -0.20 2.50
C ILE A 110 -23.00 -0.53 3.97
N ASN A 111 -24.26 -0.72 4.34
CA ASN A 111 -24.61 -1.28 5.64
C ASN A 111 -24.50 -2.81 5.59
N ARG A 112 -23.71 -3.40 6.49
CA ARG A 112 -23.43 -4.84 6.52
C ARG A 112 -24.22 -5.51 7.65
N MET A 113 -24.71 -6.71 7.41
CA MET A 113 -25.35 -7.52 8.44
C MET A 113 -24.30 -8.04 9.42
N MET A 114 -24.57 -7.91 10.72
CA MET A 114 -23.67 -8.35 11.79
C MET A 114 -24.23 -9.58 12.53
N PRO A 115 -23.38 -10.51 12.98
CA PRO A 115 -21.95 -10.60 12.69
C PRO A 115 -21.66 -10.97 11.22
N PRO A 116 -20.42 -10.80 10.72
CA PRO A 116 -20.05 -11.27 9.39
C PRO A 116 -20.31 -12.77 9.20
N SER A 117 -20.65 -13.16 7.98
CA SER A 117 -20.80 -14.58 7.64
C SER A 117 -19.44 -15.26 7.47
N ARG A 118 -19.42 -16.59 7.46
CA ARG A 118 -18.17 -17.35 7.18
C ARG A 118 -17.63 -17.09 5.78
N ASP A 119 -18.52 -16.85 4.82
CA ASP A 119 -18.14 -16.54 3.44
C ASP A 119 -17.50 -15.16 3.30
N ASP A 120 -17.61 -14.29 4.31
CA ASP A 120 -16.92 -13.01 4.35
C ASP A 120 -15.45 -13.13 4.81
N LEU A 121 -15.04 -14.31 5.27
CA LEU A 121 -13.70 -14.58 5.76
C LEU A 121 -12.84 -15.21 4.65
N GLN A 122 -11.56 -14.84 4.61
CA GLN A 122 -10.57 -15.43 3.74
C GLN A 122 -9.40 -15.95 4.56
N GLU A 123 -9.27 -17.29 4.63
CA GLU A 123 -8.10 -17.94 5.20
C GLU A 123 -6.96 -18.00 4.18
N ILE A 124 -5.73 -17.71 4.62
CA ILE A 124 -4.50 -17.88 3.86
C ILE A 124 -3.45 -18.56 4.73
N SER A 125 -3.12 -19.81 4.39
CA SER A 125 -2.08 -20.61 5.06
C SER A 125 -0.68 -20.05 4.83
N PRO A 126 0.31 -20.40 5.68
CA PRO A 126 1.70 -19.98 5.51
C PRO A 126 2.24 -20.29 4.11
N GLY A 127 2.85 -19.30 3.47
CA GLY A 127 3.46 -19.45 2.15
C GLY A 127 2.47 -19.57 0.98
N THR A 128 1.15 -19.49 1.25
CA THR A 128 0.12 -19.58 0.22
C THR A 128 -0.42 -18.19 -0.17
N GLU A 129 -1.22 -18.16 -1.22
CA GLU A 129 -1.87 -16.95 -1.71
C GLU A 129 -3.31 -17.24 -2.14
N HIS A 130 -4.15 -16.22 -2.06
CA HIS A 130 -5.49 -16.22 -2.59
C HIS A 130 -5.61 -15.12 -3.64
N ALA A 131 -6.19 -15.44 -4.80
CA ALA A 131 -6.34 -14.49 -5.89
C ALA A 131 -7.81 -14.34 -6.28
N THR A 132 -8.24 -13.10 -6.54
CA THR A 132 -9.55 -12.77 -7.08
C THR A 132 -9.42 -11.82 -8.26
N GLU A 133 -10.23 -12.05 -9.29
CA GLU A 133 -10.36 -11.12 -10.40
C GLU A 133 -11.28 -9.96 -10.01
N VAL A 134 -10.86 -8.74 -10.34
CA VAL A 134 -11.66 -7.53 -10.26
C VAL A 134 -11.79 -6.95 -11.66
N VAL A 135 -13.01 -6.94 -12.18
CA VAL A 135 -13.32 -6.38 -13.50
C VAL A 135 -13.57 -4.88 -13.35
N PHE A 136 -12.67 -4.09 -13.93
CA PHE A 136 -12.73 -2.64 -14.02
C PHE A 136 -13.61 -2.21 -15.20
N ASP A 137 -14.81 -2.77 -15.33
CA ASP A 137 -15.77 -2.33 -16.34
C ASP A 137 -16.79 -1.40 -15.68
N ARG A 138 -16.55 -0.08 -15.78
CA ARG A 138 -17.37 0.96 -15.14
C ARG A 138 -17.60 2.13 -16.08
N PRO A 139 -18.76 2.84 -15.97
CA PRO A 139 -19.10 3.93 -16.87
C PRO A 139 -18.03 5.03 -16.99
N TRP A 140 -17.32 5.33 -15.89
CA TRP A 140 -16.27 6.35 -15.88
C TRP A 140 -15.03 5.97 -16.73
N MET A 141 -14.78 4.69 -17.01
CA MET A 141 -13.69 4.22 -17.88
C MET A 141 -14.04 4.23 -19.37
N HIS A 142 -15.32 4.38 -19.73
CA HIS A 142 -15.74 4.34 -21.14
C HIS A 142 -15.59 5.69 -21.84
N SER A 143 -15.29 6.75 -21.09
CA SER A 143 -15.20 8.12 -21.60
C SER A 143 -14.04 8.31 -22.59
N LYS A 144 -12.98 7.50 -22.51
CA LYS A 144 -11.79 7.59 -23.36
C LYS A 144 -11.19 6.19 -23.53
N LYS A 145 -11.32 5.60 -24.73
CA LYS A 145 -10.63 4.37 -25.13
C LYS A 145 -9.80 4.64 -26.41
N PRO A 146 -8.54 4.21 -26.50
CA PRO A 146 -7.76 3.54 -25.46
C PRO A 146 -7.36 4.49 -24.32
N ALA A 147 -7.18 3.96 -23.11
CA ALA A 147 -6.71 4.71 -21.94
C ALA A 147 -5.73 3.89 -21.08
N LYS A 148 -5.02 4.57 -20.19
CA LYS A 148 -4.13 3.95 -19.20
C LYS A 148 -4.37 4.60 -17.85
N TYR A 149 -4.56 3.77 -16.84
CA TYR A 149 -4.76 4.19 -15.46
C TYR A 149 -3.68 3.62 -14.57
N GLN A 150 -3.11 4.45 -13.70
CA GLN A 150 -2.30 4.00 -12.58
C GLN A 150 -3.25 3.60 -11.46
N VAL A 151 -3.20 2.34 -11.04
CA VAL A 151 -4.12 1.76 -10.07
C VAL A 151 -3.32 1.30 -8.85
N LYS A 152 -3.77 1.70 -7.67
CA LYS A 152 -3.33 1.11 -6.39
C LYS A 152 -4.54 0.80 -5.52
N ALA A 153 -4.36 -0.08 -4.55
CA ALA A 153 -5.33 -0.32 -3.51
C ALA A 153 -4.77 0.07 -2.15
N GLU A 154 -5.57 0.78 -1.36
CA GLU A 154 -5.21 1.20 -0.01
C GLU A 154 -6.44 1.15 0.90
N GLY A 155 -6.20 0.95 2.20
CA GLY A 155 -7.28 0.91 3.18
C GLY A 155 -6.86 0.28 4.50
N GLU A 156 -7.85 -0.28 5.19
CA GLU A 156 -7.66 -0.91 6.48
C GLU A 156 -8.34 -2.28 6.50
N PHE A 157 -7.63 -3.29 6.99
CA PHE A 157 -8.26 -4.52 7.43
C PHE A 157 -9.16 -4.22 8.63
N LYS A 158 -10.45 -4.48 8.48
CA LYS A 158 -11.40 -4.34 9.58
C LYS A 158 -11.15 -5.36 10.68
N ALA A 159 -10.71 -6.57 10.31
CA ALA A 159 -10.24 -7.59 11.24
C ALA A 159 -9.33 -8.60 10.54
N VAL A 160 -8.28 -9.02 11.25
CA VAL A 160 -7.41 -10.15 10.89
C VAL A 160 -7.21 -11.02 12.12
N TRP A 161 -7.34 -12.34 11.96
CA TRP A 161 -7.04 -13.33 12.99
C TRP A 161 -5.82 -14.14 12.61
N GLU A 162 -4.93 -14.38 13.56
CA GLU A 162 -3.73 -15.20 13.39
C GLU A 162 -4.03 -16.70 13.62
N LYS A 163 -5.12 -17.19 13.01
CA LYS A 163 -5.56 -18.58 13.10
C LYS A 163 -6.44 -18.97 11.90
N PRO A 164 -6.66 -20.28 11.67
CA PRO A 164 -7.58 -20.77 10.64
C PRO A 164 -9.02 -20.27 10.85
N ALA A 165 -9.77 -20.11 9.77
CA ALA A 165 -11.14 -19.63 9.78
C ALA A 165 -12.06 -20.56 10.58
N GLY A 166 -11.80 -21.87 10.55
CA GLY A 166 -12.54 -22.86 11.33
C GLY A 166 -12.41 -22.70 12.86
N GLU A 167 -11.33 -22.07 13.34
CA GLU A 167 -11.07 -21.84 14.77
C GLU A 167 -11.61 -20.50 15.28
N ILE A 168 -12.14 -19.65 14.40
CA ILE A 168 -12.83 -18.43 14.79
C ILE A 168 -14.20 -18.81 15.35
N THR A 169 -14.46 -18.45 16.59
CA THR A 169 -15.73 -18.74 17.28
C THR A 169 -16.81 -17.73 16.91
N ALA A 170 -18.08 -18.08 17.10
CA ALA A 170 -19.19 -17.14 16.90
C ALA A 170 -19.05 -15.89 17.79
N LYS A 171 -18.62 -16.09 19.03
CA LYS A 171 -18.36 -15.01 19.99
C LYS A 171 -17.31 -14.03 19.48
N GLU A 172 -16.21 -14.51 18.89
CA GLU A 172 -15.19 -13.62 18.32
C GLU A 172 -15.70 -12.80 17.13
N LEU A 173 -16.64 -13.34 16.33
CA LEU A 173 -17.29 -12.59 15.26
C LEU A 173 -18.30 -11.56 15.78
N GLU A 174 -18.97 -11.85 16.89
CA GLU A 174 -19.85 -10.89 17.58
C GLU A 174 -19.06 -9.74 18.22
N GLU A 175 -17.87 -10.03 18.76
CA GLU A 175 -17.00 -9.08 19.47
C GLU A 175 -16.01 -8.33 18.54
N LEU A 176 -16.17 -8.48 17.21
CA LEU A 176 -15.27 -7.95 16.17
C LEU A 176 -14.84 -6.49 16.40
N PHE A 177 -15.79 -5.62 16.74
CA PHE A 177 -15.57 -4.19 16.98
C PHE A 177 -15.60 -3.78 18.46
N GLY A 178 -15.71 -4.76 19.37
CA GLY A 178 -15.90 -4.57 20.81
C GLY A 178 -14.71 -4.97 21.69
N GLY A 179 -13.55 -5.28 21.09
CA GLY A 179 -12.34 -5.69 21.83
C GLY A 179 -12.01 -7.19 21.76
N GLY A 180 -12.49 -7.89 20.72
CA GLY A 180 -12.12 -9.27 20.45
C GLY A 180 -10.63 -9.48 20.12
N SER A 181 -10.25 -10.75 19.90
CA SER A 181 -8.87 -11.20 19.63
C SER A 181 -8.29 -10.75 18.27
N ALA A 182 -9.10 -10.13 17.42
CA ALA A 182 -8.70 -9.74 16.07
C ALA A 182 -7.77 -8.51 16.05
N LEU A 183 -6.81 -8.53 15.13
CA LEU A 183 -6.04 -7.36 14.76
C LEU A 183 -6.90 -6.44 13.89
N ASN A 184 -7.46 -5.40 14.51
CA ASN A 184 -8.40 -4.48 13.88
C ASN A 184 -7.71 -3.21 13.35
N ASN A 185 -8.29 -2.62 12.30
CA ASN A 185 -7.89 -1.34 11.69
C ASN A 185 -6.40 -1.27 11.32
N ARG A 186 -5.85 -2.38 10.82
CA ARG A 186 -4.47 -2.47 10.34
C ARG A 186 -4.41 -2.04 8.89
N GLN A 187 -3.48 -1.18 8.55
CA GLN A 187 -3.43 -0.58 7.21
C GLN A 187 -2.91 -1.58 6.17
N PHE A 188 -3.33 -1.41 4.92
CA PHE A 188 -2.70 -2.03 3.78
C PHE A 188 -2.57 -1.03 2.64
N GLU A 189 -1.54 -1.22 1.83
CA GLU A 189 -1.34 -0.50 0.58
C GLU A 189 -0.64 -1.44 -0.41
N THR A 190 -0.99 -1.33 -1.68
CA THR A 190 -0.32 -2.06 -2.77
C THR A 190 0.66 -1.14 -3.49
N GLU A 191 1.60 -1.75 -4.20
CA GLU A 191 2.28 -1.05 -5.29
C GLU A 191 1.27 -0.60 -6.36
N GLU A 192 1.65 0.44 -7.10
CA GLU A 192 0.91 0.95 -8.23
C GLU A 192 1.15 0.10 -9.47
N VAL A 193 0.08 -0.24 -10.20
CA VAL A 193 0.14 -0.95 -11.48
C VAL A 193 -0.52 -0.11 -12.57
N VAL A 194 0.08 -0.08 -13.76
CA VAL A 194 -0.53 0.57 -14.93
C VAL A 194 -1.48 -0.42 -15.60
N VAL A 195 -2.77 -0.08 -15.64
CA VAL A 195 -3.84 -0.84 -16.27
C VAL A 195 -4.18 -0.18 -17.60
N ALA A 196 -4.03 -0.92 -18.70
CA ALA A 196 -4.40 -0.46 -20.03
C ALA A 196 -5.86 -0.86 -20.36
N VAL A 197 -6.64 0.07 -20.88
CA VAL A 197 -8.02 -0.16 -21.33
C VAL A 197 -8.06 -0.01 -22.84
N GLU A 198 -8.57 -1.04 -23.51
CA GLU A 198 -8.73 -1.08 -24.99
C GLU A 198 -10.19 -0.84 -25.40
#